data_AF-A0A1R3FL03-F1
#
_entry.id   AF-A0A1R3FL03-F1
#
_cell.length_a   1.000
_cell.length_b   1.000
_cell.length_c   1.000
_cell.angle_alpha   90.00
_cell.angle_beta   90.00
_cell.angle_gamma   90.00
#
_symmetry.space_group_name_H-M   'P 1'
#
loop_
_entity.id
_entity.type
_entity.pdbx_description
1 polymer ?
#
loop_
_entity_poly.entity_id
_entity_poly.type
_entity_poly.pdbx_seq_one_letter_code
_entity_poly.pdbx_strand_id
1 'polypeptide(L)' 'MKFITDRQGSEPDILTPNQHKKLMIISDEGQSLRTYNAPSSGWTHDTLVKLSDFFPPQWNVCGAEAWLGEQWIGSTEI' A
#
# COMPACT_ATOMS: atom_id res chain seq x y z
N MET A 1 -2.77 5.78 -6.75
CA MET A 1 -2.73 4.42 -6.15
C MET A 1 -3.93 4.23 -5.25
N LYS A 2 -4.61 3.09 -5.36
CA LYS A 2 -5.75 2.70 -4.53
C LYS A 2 -5.36 1.53 -3.63
N PHE A 3 -5.84 1.54 -2.39
CA PHE A 3 -5.61 0.49 -1.40
C PHE A 3 -6.90 -0.26 -1.15
N ILE A 4 -6.82 -1.60 -1.05
CA ILE A 4 -7.95 -2.49 -0.77
C ILE A 4 -7.97 -2.93 0.71
N THR A 5 -7.65 -1.99 1.59
CA THR A 5 -7.52 -2.25 3.03
C THR A 5 -8.75 -1.86 3.83
N ASP A 6 -9.74 -1.24 3.19
CA ASP A 6 -11.07 -1.03 3.76
C ASP A 6 -11.85 -2.34 3.68
N ARG A 7 -12.13 -2.95 4.84
CA ARG A 7 -12.95 -4.15 4.89
C ARG A 7 -14.40 -3.83 4.58
N GLN A 8 -14.99 -4.52 3.62
CA GLN A 8 -16.43 -4.51 3.35
C GLN A 8 -17.02 -5.90 3.60
N GLY A 9 -17.96 -5.99 4.56
CA GLY A 9 -18.64 -7.24 4.88
C GLY A 9 -17.72 -8.35 5.40
N SER A 10 -17.69 -9.49 4.69
CA SER A 10 -16.95 -10.70 5.07
C SER A 10 -15.52 -10.77 4.52
N GLU A 11 -14.99 -9.67 3.99
CA GLU A 11 -13.62 -9.64 3.47
C GLU A 11 -12.58 -9.94 4.56
N PRO A 12 -11.50 -10.68 4.20
CA PRO A 12 -10.38 -10.92 5.10
C PRO A 12 -9.71 -9.62 5.58
N ASP A 13 -9.27 -9.61 6.84
CA ASP A 13 -8.44 -8.51 7.35
C ASP A 13 -6.99 -8.67 6.92
N ILE A 14 -6.62 -7.98 5.85
CA ILE A 14 -5.24 -8.00 5.33
C ILE A 14 -4.35 -6.93 5.99
N LEU A 15 -4.95 -5.93 6.66
CA LEU A 15 -4.22 -4.79 7.21
C LEU A 15 -3.78 -5.04 8.66
N THR A 16 -4.71 -5.39 9.56
CA THR A 16 -4.43 -5.51 11.01
C THR A 16 -3.27 -6.46 11.33
N PRO A 17 -3.16 -7.65 10.69
CA PRO A 17 -2.03 -8.55 10.94
C PRO A 17 -0.68 -7.98 10.48
N ASN A 18 -0.71 -7.06 9.51
CA ASN A 18 0.46 -6.52 8.83
C ASN A 18 0.73 -5.04 9.16
N GLN A 19 -0.07 -4.39 10.01
CA GLN A 19 -0.06 -2.95 10.22
C GLN A 19 1.28 -2.36 10.71
N HIS A 20 2.16 -3.18 11.30
CA HIS A 20 3.50 -2.79 11.75
C HIS A 20 4.62 -3.21 10.78
N LYS A 21 4.29 -3.78 9.62
CA LYS A 21 5.26 -4.15 8.59
C LYS A 21 5.61 -2.93 7.72
N LYS A 22 6.74 -3.03 7.02
CA LYS A 22 7.16 -2.00 6.07
C LYS A 22 6.19 -1.96 4.88
N LEU A 23 5.83 -0.76 4.48
CA LEU A 23 5.15 -0.53 3.20
C LEU A 23 6.21 -0.44 2.11
N MET A 24 6.10 -1.27 1.08
CA MET A 24 6.96 -1.29 -0.08
C MET A 24 6.13 -0.95 -1.31
N ILE A 25 6.62 0.00 -2.11
CA ILE A 25 6.07 0.33 -3.41
C ILE A 25 7.02 -0.22 -4.47
N ILE A 26 6.50 -1.08 -5.34
CA ILE A 26 7.26 -1.80 -6.37
C ILE A 26 6.65 -1.47 -7.72
N SER A 27 7.47 -1.18 -8.74
CA SER A 27 6.96 -1.01 -10.11
C SER A 27 6.50 -2.34 -10.70
N ASP A 28 5.73 -2.30 -11.79
CA ASP A 28 5.33 -3.53 -12.48
C ASP A 28 6.53 -4.32 -13.05
N GLU A 29 7.64 -3.63 -13.33
CA GLU A 29 8.93 -4.25 -13.70
C GLU A 29 9.69 -4.87 -12.51
N GLY A 30 9.14 -4.84 -11.29
CA GLY A 30 9.76 -5.39 -10.08
C GLY A 30 10.79 -4.48 -9.39
N GLN A 31 10.93 -3.22 -9.81
CA GLN A 31 11.87 -2.28 -9.20
C GLN A 31 11.29 -1.71 -7.90
N SER A 32 12.09 -1.69 -6.82
CA SER A 32 11.68 -0.98 -5.59
C SER A 32 11.68 0.54 -5.83
N LEU A 33 10.49 1.14 -5.82
CA LEU A 33 10.29 2.57 -6.02
C LEU A 33 10.43 3.35 -4.72
N ARG A 34 9.87 2.81 -3.63
CA ARG A 34 9.96 3.42 -2.30
C ARG A 34 9.65 2.42 -1.18
N THR A 35 10.17 2.69 0.02
CA THR A 35 9.85 1.91 1.23
C THR A 35 9.60 2.87 2.40
N TYR A 36 8.60 2.58 3.22
CA TYR A 36 8.24 3.33 4.42
C TYR A 36 8.25 2.41 5.65
N ASN A 37 8.84 2.88 6.74
CA ASN A 37 8.70 2.21 8.03
C ASN A 37 7.28 2.40 8.56
N ALA A 38 6.75 1.40 9.25
CA ALA A 38 5.44 1.52 9.87
C ALA A 38 5.44 2.62 10.95
N PRO A 39 4.34 3.40 11.06
CA PRO A 39 4.10 4.23 12.22
C PRO A 39 4.10 3.38 13.50
N SER A 40 4.43 3.99 14.65
CA SER A 40 4.37 3.31 15.95
C SER A 40 2.95 2.85 16.32
N SER A 41 1.93 3.50 15.76
CA SER A 41 0.51 3.12 15.89
C SER A 41 0.05 2.07 14.87
N GLY A 42 0.92 1.68 13.94
CA GLY A 42 0.57 0.88 12.77
C GLY A 42 -0.11 1.68 11.65
N TRP A 43 -0.18 1.07 10.48
CA TRP A 43 -0.90 1.58 9.33
C TRP A 43 -2.41 1.41 9.51
N THR A 44 -3.13 2.45 9.11
CA THR A 44 -4.59 2.45 8.92
C THR A 44 -4.91 2.72 7.45
N HIS A 45 -6.10 2.34 6.98
CA HIS A 45 -6.55 2.65 5.62
C HIS A 45 -6.40 4.16 5.31
N ASP A 46 -6.88 5.01 6.22
CA ASP A 46 -6.80 6.47 6.06
C ASP A 46 -5.37 6.99 5.95
N THR A 47 -4.43 6.44 6.73
CA THR A 47 -3.02 6.86 6.65
C THR A 47 -2.37 6.42 5.35
N LEU A 48 -2.77 5.27 4.79
CA LEU A 48 -2.28 4.80 3.50
C LEU A 48 -2.81 5.70 2.38
N VAL A 49 -4.10 6.02 2.39
CA VAL A 49 -4.72 6.94 1.42
C VAL A 49 -4.09 8.33 1.48
N LYS A 50 -3.90 8.91 2.68
CA LYS A 50 -3.21 10.20 2.81
C LYS A 50 -1.76 10.15 2.32
N LEU A 51 -1.09 9.01 2.50
CA LEU A 51 0.27 8.83 2.03
C LEU A 51 0.34 8.79 0.49
N SER A 52 -0.67 8.21 -0.19
CA SER A 52 -0.67 8.14 -1.65
C SER A 52 -0.88 9.49 -2.33
N ASP A 53 -1.42 10.49 -1.64
CA ASP A 53 -1.48 11.87 -2.13
C ASP A 53 -0.08 12.47 -2.39
N PHE A 54 0.95 11.94 -1.73
CA PHE A 54 2.35 12.36 -1.91
C PHE A 54 3.12 11.51 -2.92
N PHE A 55 2.48 10.54 -3.57
CA PHE A 55 3.14 9.68 -4.54
C PHE A 55 3.39 10.42 -5.85
N PRO A 56 4.55 10.20 -6.49
CA PRO A 56 4.83 10.81 -7.78
C PRO A 56 3.78 10.42 -8.83
N PRO A 57 3.24 11.37 -9.61
CA PRO A 57 2.16 11.09 -10.55
C PRO A 57 2.56 10.10 -11.65
N GLN A 58 3.86 10.00 -11.98
CA GLN A 58 4.37 9.04 -12.96
C GLN A 58 4.09 7.57 -12.58
N TRP A 59 3.91 7.25 -11.29
CA TRP A 59 3.58 5.89 -10.89
C TRP A 59 2.22 5.44 -11.42
N ASN A 60 1.26 6.37 -11.57
CA ASN A 60 -0.04 6.04 -12.17
C ASN A 60 0.04 5.75 -13.68
N VAL A 61 1.14 6.15 -14.35
CA VAL A 61 1.37 5.89 -15.77
C VAL A 61 2.21 4.62 -15.97
N CYS A 62 3.25 4.44 -15.15
CA CYS A 62 4.18 3.32 -15.26
C CYS A 62 3.72 2.05 -14.55
N GLY A 63 2.69 2.14 -13.70
CA GLY A 63 2.25 1.02 -12.88
C GLY A 63 3.09 0.85 -11.61
N ALA A 64 2.41 0.62 -10.49
CA ALA A 64 3.04 0.26 -9.23
C ALA A 64 2.10 -0.53 -8.32
N GLU A 65 2.69 -1.46 -7.57
CA GLU A 65 2.06 -2.25 -6.53
C GLU A 65 2.47 -1.78 -5.13
N ALA A 66 1.56 -1.91 -4.17
CA ALA A 66 1.79 -1.68 -2.76
C ALA A 66 1.74 -2.99 -1.96
N TRP A 67 2.79 -3.22 -1.20
CA TRP A 67 2.98 -4.39 -0.37
C TRP A 67 3.23 -3.99 1.08
N LEU A 68 2.59 -4.67 2.01
CA LEU A 68 2.79 -4.50 3.44
C LEU A 68 3.42 -5.76 4.02
N GLY A 69 4.75 -5.76 4.11
CA GLY A 69 5.51 -7.00 4.27
C GLY A 69 5.33 -7.90 3.06
N GLU A 70 4.75 -9.08 3.24
CA GLU A 70 4.48 -10.06 2.16
C GLU A 70 3.03 -10.00 1.66
N GLN A 71 2.21 -9.10 2.22
CA GLN A 71 0.81 -8.96 1.86
C GLN A 71 0.64 -7.85 0.81
N TRP A 72 0.10 -8.18 -0.36
CA TRP A 72 -0.33 -7.18 -1.32
C TRP A 72 -1.56 -6.43 -0.80
N ILE A 73 -1.57 -5.10 -0.92
CA ILE A 73 -2.62 -4.24 -0.36
C ILE A 73 -3.17 -3.20 -1.35
N GLY A 74 -2.72 -3.17 -2.59
CA GLY A 74 -3.24 -2.26 -3.62
C GLY A 74 -2.28 -2.01 -4.78
N SER A 75 -2.76 -1.30 -5.79
CA SER A 75 -1.94 -0.88 -6.94
C SER A 75 -2.45 0.42 -7.56
N THR A 76 -1.81 0.89 -8.63
CA THR A 76 -2.26 2.02 -9.44
C THR A 76 -3.38 1.69 -10.43
N GLU A 77 -3.60 0.41 -10.75
CA GLU A 77 -4.51 -0.03 -11.82
C GLU A 77 -5.85 -0.62 -11.35
N ILE A 78 -5.93 -0.99 -10.06
CA ILE A 78 -7.15 -1.53 -9.42
C ILE A 78 -8.18 -0.43 -9.20
#